data_AF-A0A353RQI6-F1
#
_entry.id   AF-A0A353RQI6-F1
#
_cell.length_a   1.000
_cell.length_b   1.000
_cell.length_c   1.000
_cell.angle_alpha   90.00
_cell.angle_beta   90.00
_cell.angle_gamma   90.00
#
_symmetry.space_group_name_H-M   'P 1'
#
loop_
_entity.id
_entity.type
_entity.pdbx_description
1 polymer ?
#
loop_
_entity_poly.entity_id
_entity_poly.type
_entity_poly.pdbx_seq_one_letter_code
_entity_poly.pdbx_strand_id
1 'polypeptide(L)' 'MEKPGITIVGLGPAGANLLTREAWEWLTSVSEVYLRTAFHPCVKELPTGLEVHSFDDVYEQE' A
#
# COMPACT_ATOMS: atom_id res chain seq x y z
N MET A 1 21.12 -4.49 -14.02
CA MET A 1 20.99 -5.04 -12.66
C MET A 1 20.16 -4.04 -11.88
N GLU A 2 18.95 -4.40 -11.48
CA GLU A 2 18.12 -3.49 -10.67
C GLU A 2 18.80 -3.29 -9.31
N LYS A 3 18.80 -2.03 -8.85
CA LYS A 3 19.31 -1.68 -7.53
C LYS A 3 18.18 -1.89 -6.51
N PRO A 4 18.50 -2.40 -5.31
CA PRO A 4 17.51 -2.46 -4.24
C PRO A 4 17.00 -1.04 -3.95
N GLY A 5 15.70 -0.93 -3.73
CA GLY A 5 15.03 0.35 -3.51
C GLY A 5 13.61 0.16 -2.97
N ILE A 6 13.00 1.28 -2.58
CA ILE A 6 11.61 1.34 -2.14
C ILE A 6 10.83 2.25 -3.09
N THR A 7 9.61 1.85 -3.42
CA THR A 7 8.68 2.66 -4.20
C THR A 7 7.61 3.19 -3.27
N ILE A 8 7.48 4.52 -3.17
CA ILE A 8 6.44 5.16 -2.37
C ILE A 8 5.25 5.46 -3.27
N VAL A 9 4.09 4.88 -2.93
CA VAL A 9 2.83 5.05 -3.66
C VAL A 9 1.84 5.80 -2.79
N GLY A 10 1.16 6.81 -3.35
CA GLY A 10 0.06 7.49 -2.69
C GLY A 10 -1.27 6.75 -2.89
N LEU A 11 -1.99 6.46 -1.80
CA LEU A 11 -3.29 5.77 -1.85
C LEU A 11 -4.48 6.68 -2.22
N GLY A 12 -4.24 7.98 -2.38
CA GLY A 12 -5.31 8.96 -2.56
C GLY A 12 -6.13 9.18 -1.28
N PRO A 13 -7.28 9.87 -1.38
CA PRO A 13 -8.09 10.23 -0.21
C PRO A 13 -9.17 9.20 0.17
N ALA A 14 -9.42 8.17 -0.64
CA ALA A 14 -10.52 7.22 -0.43
C ALA A 14 -10.21 5.79 -0.94
N GLY A 15 -11.13 5.18 -1.70
CA GLY A 15 -11.01 3.82 -2.23
C GLY A 15 -10.04 3.69 -3.42
N ALA A 16 -9.81 2.45 -3.86
CA ALA A 16 -8.88 2.11 -4.94
C ALA A 16 -9.29 2.73 -6.28
N ASN A 17 -10.55 3.10 -6.45
CA ASN A 17 -11.05 3.83 -7.61
C ASN A 17 -10.40 5.21 -7.82
N LEU A 18 -9.71 5.75 -6.82
CA LEU A 18 -8.96 7.01 -6.90
C LEU A 18 -7.45 6.81 -7.07
N LEU A 19 -6.97 5.57 -7.14
CA LEU A 19 -5.58 5.30 -7.50
C LEU A 19 -5.33 5.66 -8.96
N THR A 20 -4.10 6.07 -9.27
CA THR A 20 -3.66 6.11 -10.66
C THR A 20 -3.54 4.67 -11.19
N ARG A 21 -3.71 4.50 -12.50
CA ARG A 21 -3.54 3.17 -13.12
C ARG A 21 -2.13 2.61 -12.88
N GLU A 22 -1.11 3.46 -12.93
CA GLU A 22 0.29 3.10 -12.67
C GLU A 22 0.48 2.58 -11.23
N ALA A 23 -0.14 3.23 -10.24
CA ALA A 23 -0.08 2.76 -8.85
C ALA A 23 -0.74 1.39 -8.69
N TRP A 24 -1.89 1.17 -9.32
CA TRP A 24 -2.58 -0.13 -9.28
C TRP A 24 -1.76 -1.25 -9.95
N GLU A 25 -1.19 -0.96 -11.13
CA GLU A 25 -0.30 -1.90 -11.84
C GLU A 25 0.91 -2.26 -11.00
N TRP A 26 1.53 -1.27 -10.35
CA TRP A 26 2.65 -1.51 -9.43
C TRP A 26 2.24 -2.40 -8.25
N LEU A 27 1.14 -2.05 -7.56
CA LEU A 27 0.60 -2.83 -6.43
C LEU A 27 0.25 -4.27 -6.81
N THR A 28 -0.11 -4.53 -8.06
CA THR A 28 -0.40 -5.87 -8.57
C THR A 28 0.87 -6.68 -8.90
N SER A 29 2.02 -6.02 -9.04
CA SER A 29 3.29 -6.66 -9.40
C SER A 29 4.18 -7.05 -8.20
N VAL A 30 3.87 -6.53 -7.00
CA VAL A 30 4.66 -6.74 -5.79
C VAL A 30 4.03 -7.78 -4.87
N SER A 31 4.83 -8.37 -3.98
CA SER A 31 4.39 -9.39 -3.03
C SER A 31 3.98 -8.82 -1.67
N GLU A 32 4.53 -7.68 -1.26
CA GLU A 32 4.30 -7.08 0.06
C GLU A 32 4.21 -5.55 -0.01
N VAL A 33 3.48 -4.96 0.94
CA VAL A 33 3.42 -3.51 1.17
C VAL A 33 3.46 -3.16 2.65
N TYR A 34 4.03 -1.99 2.93
CA TYR A 34 4.06 -1.38 4.25
C TYR A 34 3.20 -0.11 4.22
N LEU A 35 2.19 -0.08 5.07
CA LEU A 35 1.23 1.00 5.16
C LEU A 35 1.48 1.83 6.40
N ARG A 36 1.29 3.15 6.28
CA ARG A 36 1.20 4.01 7.46
C ARG A 36 0.11 3.53 8.43
N THR A 37 -1.02 3.07 7.90
CA THR A 37 -2.17 2.59 8.68
C THR A 37 -3.05 1.61 7.88
N ALA A 38 -3.61 0.60 8.55
CA ALA A 38 -4.59 -0.31 7.98
C ALA A 38 -6.00 0.29 7.87
N PHE A 39 -6.26 1.45 8.49
CA PHE A 39 -7.58 2.09 8.51
C PHE A 39 -7.93 2.85 7.21
N HIS A 40 -6.98 2.97 6.27
CA HIS A 40 -7.23 3.68 5.02
C HIS A 40 -8.26 2.93 4.13
N PRO A 41 -9.27 3.61 3.54
CA PRO A 41 -10.34 2.92 2.79
C PRO A 41 -9.83 2.01 1.67
N CYS A 42 -8.83 2.47 0.90
CA CYS A 42 -8.17 1.69 -0.16
C CYS A 42 -7.62 0.32 0.29
N VAL A 43 -7.29 0.13 1.58
CA VAL A 43 -6.64 -1.11 2.07
C VAL A 43 -7.52 -2.33 1.84
N LYS A 44 -8.84 -2.16 2.00
CA LYS A 44 -9.82 -3.23 1.79
C LYS A 44 -9.99 -3.63 0.33
N GLU A 45 -9.48 -2.83 -0.58
CA GLU A 45 -9.62 -2.96 -2.03
C GLU A 45 -8.27 -3.29 -2.71
N LEU A 46 -7.21 -3.51 -1.93
CA LEU A 46 -5.89 -3.87 -2.47
C LEU A 46 -5.93 -5.23 -3.20
N PRO A 47 -4.99 -5.46 -4.14
CA PRO A 47 -4.89 -6.73 -4.85
C PRO A 47 -4.82 -7.94 -3.90
N THR A 48 -5.51 -9.02 -4.27
CA THR A 48 -5.47 -10.27 -3.51
C THR A 48 -4.09 -10.90 -3.56
N GLY A 49 -3.63 -11.47 -2.45
CA GLY A 49 -2.33 -12.14 -2.36
C GLY A 49 -1.17 -11.22 -1.99
N LEU A 50 -1.45 -9.92 -1.80
CA LEU A 50 -0.51 -8.97 -1.25
C LEU A 50 -0.37 -9.17 0.27
N GLU A 51 0.86 -9.34 0.75
CA GLU A 51 1.16 -9.29 2.17
C GLU A 51 1.11 -7.84 2.65
N VAL A 52 0.26 -7.55 3.64
CA VAL A 52 0.03 -6.18 4.12
C VAL A 52 0.53 -6.05 5.54
N HIS A 53 1.52 -5.18 5.72
CA HIS A 53 1.99 -4.73 7.02
C HIS A 53 1.49 -3.32 7.28
N SER A 54 1.07 -3.02 8.50
CA SER A 54 0.79 -1.64 8.93
C SER A 54 1.70 -1.23 10.07
N PHE A 55 1.93 0.08 10.19
CA PHE A 55 2.63 0.68 11.32
C PHE A 55 1.66 1.20 12.39
N ASP A 56 0.42 0.68 12.46
CA ASP A 56 -0.55 1.10 13.47
C ASP A 56 0.00 0.90 14.89
N ASP A 57 0.62 -0.26 15.16
CA ASP A 57 1.25 -0.57 16.46
C ASP A 57 2.33 0.45 16.87
N VAL A 58 3.03 1.06 15.90
CA VAL A 58 4.06 2.07 16.17
C VAL A 58 3.42 3.39 16.61
N TYR A 59 2.26 3.72 16.04
CA TYR A 59 1.50 4.92 16.43
C TYR A 59 0.73 4.73 17.73
N GLU A 60 0.28 3.51 18.06
CA GLU A 60 -0.48 3.23 19.28
C GLU A 60 0.39 3.18 20.56
N GLN A 61 1.72 3.19 20.42
CA GLN A 61 2.67 3.18 21.54
C GLN A 61 3.08 4.58 22.04
N GLU A 62 2.58 5.66 21.42
CA GLU A 62 2.84 7.06 21.76
C GLU A 62 1.58 7.78 22.27
#